data_AF-A0A650CQT0-F1
#
_entry.id   AF-A0A650CQT0-F1
#
_cell.length_a   1.000
_cell.length_b   1.000
_cell.length_c   1.000
_cell.angle_alpha   90.00
_cell.angle_beta   90.00
_cell.angle_gamma   90.00
#
_symmetry.space_group_name_H-M   'P 1'
#
loop_
_entity.id
_entity.type
_entity.pdbx_description
1 polymer ?
#
loop_
_entity_poly.entity_id
_entity_poly.type
_entity_poly.pdbx_seq_one_letter_code
_entity_poly.pdbx_strand_id
1 'polypeptide(L)'
;MKGTQTQMGLKGLFMANSEDHLLLSFTSEKLYQLNKKEESQMVKEKSLVELGHARGILEKLIKYMGVDSMREWLNEIKNKKGEDVKEEFMLTSTVYLLSKLLSEKVSDIKEKEELTKQAEIYYQKAKEIYDKLLESNVNIA
;
A
#
# COMPACT_ATOMS: atom_id res chain seq x y z
N MET A 1 16.58 -23.78 -1.93
CA MET A 1 17.02 -22.40 -1.61
C MET A 1 16.60 -21.32 -2.62
N LYS A 2 16.02 -21.62 -3.80
CA LYS A 2 15.55 -20.57 -4.74
C LYS A 2 14.15 -19.99 -4.43
N GLY A 3 13.27 -20.76 -3.75
CA GLY A 3 11.91 -20.31 -3.44
C GLY A 3 11.82 -19.17 -2.43
N THR A 4 12.70 -19.15 -1.42
CA THR A 4 12.70 -18.14 -0.34
C THR A 4 13.14 -16.76 -0.81
N GLN A 5 14.17 -16.67 -1.66
CA GLN A 5 14.61 -15.41 -2.24
C GLN A 5 13.56 -14.79 -3.17
N THR A 6 12.89 -15.61 -3.99
CA THR A 6 11.80 -15.13 -4.86
C THR A 6 10.62 -14.60 -4.04
N GLN A 7 10.26 -15.24 -2.93
CA GLN A 7 9.20 -14.78 -2.03
C GLN A 7 9.55 -13.43 -1.39
N MET A 8 10.76 -13.29 -0.85
CA MET A 8 11.23 -12.02 -0.28
C MET A 8 11.25 -10.90 -1.32
N GLY A 9 11.71 -11.20 -2.54
CA GLY A 9 11.70 -10.26 -3.65
C GLY A 9 10.28 -9.80 -4.03
N LEU A 10 9.32 -10.73 -4.14
CA LEU A 10 7.93 -10.38 -4.43
C LEU A 10 7.28 -9.56 -3.30
N LYS A 11 7.55 -9.88 -2.04
CA LYS A 11 7.09 -9.09 -0.89
C LYS A 11 7.65 -7.66 -0.94
N GLY A 12 8.95 -7.51 -1.22
CA GLY A 12 9.59 -6.20 -1.38
C GLY A 12 9.00 -5.37 -2.53
N LEU A 13 8.76 -6.01 -3.69
CA LEU A 13 8.09 -5.34 -4.81
C LEU A 13 6.67 -4.93 -4.47
N PHE A 14 5.90 -5.78 -3.77
CA PHE A 14 4.56 -5.42 -3.33
C PHE A 14 4.56 -4.20 -2.41
N MET A 15 5.51 -4.13 -1.47
CA MET A 15 5.68 -2.98 -0.56
C MET A 15 5.97 -1.70 -1.34
N ALA A 16 6.92 -1.72 -2.28
CA ALA A 16 7.26 -0.57 -3.11
C ALA A 16 6.05 -0.07 -3.94
N ASN A 17 5.33 -0.99 -4.59
CA ASN A 17 4.14 -0.61 -5.38
C ASN A 17 2.98 -0.12 -4.50
N SER A 18 2.91 -0.58 -3.24
CA SER A 18 1.93 -0.08 -2.28
C SER A 18 2.23 1.36 -1.87
N GLU A 19 3.50 1.66 -1.59
CA GLU A 19 4.00 3.00 -1.30
C GLU A 19 3.74 3.94 -2.48
N ASP A 20 4.18 3.58 -3.69
CA ASP A 20 4.02 4.40 -4.89
C ASP A 20 2.55 4.65 -5.22
N HIS A 21 1.69 3.62 -5.11
CA HIS A 21 0.25 3.77 -5.34
C HIS A 21 -0.36 4.87 -4.46
N LEU A 22 -0.13 4.82 -3.14
CA LEU A 22 -0.70 5.81 -2.22
C LEU A 22 -0.02 7.17 -2.33
N LEU A 23 1.31 7.22 -2.48
CA LEU A 23 2.04 8.47 -2.66
C LEU A 23 1.49 9.25 -3.86
N LEU A 24 1.35 8.57 -5.00
CA LEU A 24 0.81 9.16 -6.22
C LEU A 24 -0.68 9.50 -6.06
N SER A 25 -1.48 8.64 -5.42
CA SER A 25 -2.91 8.91 -5.19
C SER A 25 -3.10 10.19 -4.37
N PHE A 26 -2.40 10.33 -3.25
CA PHE A 26 -2.49 11.51 -2.39
C PHE A 26 -1.89 12.75 -3.06
N THR A 27 -0.82 12.60 -3.84
CA THR A 27 -0.26 13.68 -4.66
C THR A 27 -1.28 14.18 -5.67
N SER A 28 -1.97 13.28 -6.37
CA SER A 28 -3.06 13.64 -7.29
C SER A 28 -4.15 14.43 -6.56
N GLU A 29 -4.55 14.02 -5.36
CA GLU A 29 -5.58 14.73 -4.59
C GLU A 29 -5.13 16.17 -4.26
N LYS A 30 -3.88 16.37 -3.84
CA LYS A 30 -3.33 17.71 -3.57
C LYS A 30 -3.25 18.56 -4.84
N LEU A 31 -2.81 17.99 -5.96
CA LEU A 31 -2.77 18.70 -7.25
C LEU A 31 -4.18 19.17 -7.67
N TYR A 32 -5.19 18.32 -7.50
CA TYR A 32 -6.57 18.69 -7.77
C TYR A 32 -7.03 19.87 -6.89
N GLN A 33 -6.73 19.82 -5.59
CA GLN A 33 -7.05 20.91 -4.64
C GLN A 33 -6.34 22.23 -5.00
N LEU A 34 -5.17 22.16 -5.64
CA LEU A 34 -4.42 23.31 -6.15
C LEU A 34 -4.87 23.75 -7.56
N ASN A 35 -6.01 23.26 -8.05
CA ASN A 35 -6.53 23.51 -9.40
C ASN A 35 -5.63 23.05 -10.57
N LYS A 36 -4.65 22.18 -10.31
CA LYS A 36 -3.78 21.55 -11.32
C LYS A 36 -4.42 20.27 -11.86
N LYS A 37 -5.53 20.43 -12.59
CA LYS A 37 -6.43 19.31 -12.96
C LYS A 37 -5.79 18.33 -13.94
N GLU A 38 -5.00 18.81 -14.90
CA GLU A 38 -4.33 17.94 -15.89
C GLU A 38 -3.24 17.10 -15.21
N GLU A 39 -2.39 17.72 -14.41
CA GLU A 39 -1.34 17.03 -13.66
C GLU A 39 -1.92 16.05 -12.64
N SER A 40 -3.02 16.43 -11.96
CA SER A 40 -3.76 15.52 -11.11
C SER A 40 -4.18 14.26 -11.87
N GLN A 41 -4.78 14.41 -13.06
CA GLN A 41 -5.24 13.26 -13.83
C GLN A 41 -4.07 12.36 -14.26
N MET A 42 -2.97 12.94 -14.73
CA MET A 42 -1.76 12.19 -15.12
C MET A 42 -1.17 11.40 -13.94
N VAL A 43 -1.10 12.02 -12.76
CA VAL A 43 -0.56 11.37 -11.55
C VAL A 43 -1.50 10.26 -11.06
N LYS A 44 -2.83 10.48 -11.16
CA LYS A 44 -3.83 9.45 -10.84
C LYS A 44 -3.69 8.22 -11.73
N GLU A 45 -3.47 8.40 -13.02
CA GLU A 45 -3.28 7.28 -13.95
C GLU A 45 -2.04 6.44 -13.58
N LYS A 46 -0.93 7.09 -13.22
CA LYS A 46 0.26 6.39 -12.71
C LYS A 46 -0.03 5.62 -11.42
N SER A 47 -0.75 6.24 -10.47
CA SER A 47 -1.17 5.54 -9.24
C SER A 47 -1.96 4.26 -9.54
N LEU A 48 -2.83 4.27 -10.55
CA LEU A 48 -3.60 3.08 -10.96
C LEU A 48 -2.74 2.00 -11.61
N VAL A 49 -1.66 2.38 -12.30
CA VAL A 49 -0.68 1.41 -12.83
C VAL A 49 0.01 0.66 -11.69
N GLU A 50 0.47 1.37 -10.66
CA GLU A 50 1.12 0.73 -9.49
C GLU A 50 0.16 -0.15 -8.68
N LEU A 51 -1.13 0.22 -8.62
CA LEU A 51 -2.17 -0.66 -8.08
C LEU A 51 -2.28 -1.96 -8.89
N GLY A 52 -2.23 -1.87 -10.22
CA GLY A 52 -2.22 -3.02 -11.12
C GLY A 52 -1.03 -3.94 -10.88
N HIS A 53 0.17 -3.37 -10.74
CA HIS A 53 1.38 -4.11 -10.40
C HIS A 53 1.28 -4.81 -9.05
N ALA A 54 0.88 -4.10 -7.99
CA ALA A 54 0.70 -4.67 -6.66
C ALA A 54 -0.30 -5.84 -6.65
N ARG A 55 -1.42 -5.70 -7.37
CA ARG A 55 -2.41 -6.76 -7.55
C ARG A 55 -1.81 -7.99 -8.22
N GLY A 56 -1.11 -7.82 -9.34
CA GLY A 56 -0.46 -8.93 -10.04
C GLY A 56 0.63 -9.62 -9.20
N ILE A 57 1.36 -8.87 -8.37
CA ILE A 57 2.34 -9.42 -7.44
C ILE A 57 1.66 -10.24 -6.34
N LEU A 58 0.57 -9.73 -5.74
CA LEU A 58 -0.18 -10.46 -4.72
C LEU A 58 -0.75 -11.76 -5.26
N GLU A 59 -1.27 -11.76 -6.49
CA GLU A 59 -1.77 -13.00 -7.12
C GLU A 59 -0.68 -14.05 -7.27
N LYS A 60 0.55 -13.64 -7.62
CA LYS A 60 1.71 -14.54 -7.63
C LYS A 60 2.05 -15.04 -6.23
N LEU A 61 2.06 -14.16 -5.23
CA LEU A 61 2.33 -14.54 -3.84
C LEU A 61 1.31 -15.56 -3.32
N ILE A 62 0.01 -15.32 -3.54
CA ILE A 62 -1.06 -16.25 -3.17
C ILE A 62 -0.90 -17.58 -3.90
N LYS A 63 -0.57 -17.57 -5.20
CA LYS A 63 -0.32 -18.80 -5.97
C LYS A 63 0.84 -19.62 -5.39
N TYR A 64 1.88 -18.97 -4.88
CA TYR A 64 3.07 -19.66 -4.34
C TYR A 64 2.95 -20.06 -2.88
N MET A 65 2.21 -19.29 -2.06
CA MET A 65 2.24 -19.40 -0.60
C MET A 65 0.86 -19.65 0.02
N GLY A 66 -0.22 -19.46 -0.73
CA GLY A 66 -1.58 -19.48 -0.21
C GLY A 66 -2.02 -18.16 0.42
N VAL A 67 -3.33 -18.02 0.62
CA VAL A 67 -3.95 -16.83 1.24
C VAL A 67 -3.56 -16.72 2.71
N ASP A 68 -3.49 -17.84 3.44
CA ASP A 68 -3.15 -17.84 4.87
C ASP A 68 -1.76 -17.25 5.14
N SER A 69 -0.76 -17.61 4.33
CA SER A 69 0.58 -17.00 4.41
C SER A 69 0.56 -15.48 4.18
N MET A 70 -0.38 -14.97 3.38
CA MET A 70 -0.52 -13.52 3.17
C MET A 70 -1.20 -12.85 4.36
N ARG A 71 -2.09 -13.54 5.07
CA ARG A 71 -2.68 -13.08 6.33
C ARG A 71 -1.64 -13.02 7.45
N GLU A 72 -0.79 -14.04 7.55
CA GLU A 72 0.34 -14.04 8.49
C GLU A 72 1.27 -12.86 8.19
N TRP A 73 1.63 -12.66 6.92
CA TRP A 73 2.46 -11.52 6.53
C TRP A 73 1.81 -10.16 6.81
N LEU A 74 0.50 -10.03 6.61
CA LEU A 74 -0.25 -8.84 7.00
C LEU A 74 -0.11 -8.56 8.50
N ASN A 75 -0.25 -9.58 9.34
CA ASN A 75 -0.08 -9.45 10.78
C ASN A 75 1.38 -9.13 11.18
N GLU A 76 2.37 -9.67 10.48
CA GLU A 76 3.77 -9.31 10.68
C GLU A 76 4.02 -7.83 10.42
N ILE A 77 3.60 -7.31 9.26
CA ILE A 77 3.84 -5.90 8.88
C ILE A 77 3.11 -4.94 9.82
N LYS A 78 1.86 -5.25 10.21
CA LYS A 78 1.08 -4.41 11.13
C LYS A 78 1.78 -4.13 12.45
N ASN A 79 2.62 -5.06 12.90
CA ASN A 79 3.33 -4.99 14.18
C ASN A 79 4.74 -4.39 14.04
N LYS A 80 5.21 -4.11 12.83
CA LYS A 80 6.48 -3.42 12.61
C LYS A 80 6.33 -1.93 12.91
N LYS A 81 7.40 -1.33 13.42
CA LYS A 81 7.56 0.11 13.54
C LYS A 81 8.57 0.55 12.49
N GLY A 82 8.25 1.59 11.73
CA GLY A 82 9.22 2.21 10.83
C GLY A 82 10.29 2.95 11.64
N GLU A 83 11.51 2.95 11.13
CA GLU A 83 12.64 3.69 11.70
C GLU A 83 12.52 5.20 11.44
N ASP A 84 11.87 5.58 10.35
CA ASP A 84 11.57 6.96 9.97
C ASP A 84 10.17 7.10 9.34
N VAL A 85 9.78 8.36 9.03
CA VAL A 85 8.45 8.69 8.47
C VAL A 85 8.24 8.03 7.10
N LYS A 86 9.30 7.84 6.31
CA LYS A 86 9.20 7.22 4.99
C LYS A 86 8.95 5.72 5.13
N GLU A 87 9.68 5.04 5.99
CA GLU A 87 9.44 3.63 6.27
C GLU A 87 8.06 3.42 6.93
N GLU A 88 7.65 4.31 7.83
CA GLU A 88 6.30 4.30 8.42
C GLU A 88 5.22 4.41 7.34
N PHE A 89 5.41 5.30 6.36
CA PHE A 89 4.50 5.45 5.23
C PHE A 89 4.44 4.19 4.37
N MET A 90 5.59 3.61 4.01
CA MET A 90 5.66 2.36 3.23
C MET A 90 4.96 1.20 3.94
N LEU A 91 5.25 0.98 5.23
CA LEU A 91 4.64 -0.09 6.02
C LEU A 91 3.12 0.11 6.12
N THR A 92 2.67 1.33 6.41
CA THR A 92 1.25 1.68 6.51
C THR A 92 0.53 1.50 5.17
N SER A 93 1.13 1.94 4.07
CA SER A 93 0.62 1.77 2.72
C SER A 93 0.50 0.29 2.34
N THR A 94 1.49 -0.51 2.74
CA THR A 94 1.48 -1.95 2.52
C THR A 94 0.33 -2.62 3.28
N VAL A 95 0.11 -2.27 4.55
CA VAL A 95 -1.01 -2.82 5.33
C VAL A 95 -2.34 -2.42 4.69
N TYR A 96 -2.52 -1.16 4.30
CA TYR A 96 -3.70 -0.70 3.56
C TYR A 96 -3.96 -1.60 2.36
N LEU A 97 -2.98 -1.70 1.46
CA LEU A 97 -3.20 -2.31 0.16
C LEU A 97 -3.35 -3.82 0.27
N LEU A 98 -2.57 -4.47 1.12
CA LEU A 98 -2.70 -5.90 1.37
C LEU A 98 -4.06 -6.24 1.99
N SER A 99 -4.55 -5.44 2.95
CA SER A 99 -5.88 -5.65 3.54
C SER A 99 -6.99 -5.52 2.50
N LYS A 100 -6.94 -4.44 1.70
CA LYS A 100 -7.90 -4.17 0.64
C LYS A 100 -7.95 -5.31 -0.38
N LEU A 101 -6.79 -5.74 -0.86
CA LEU A 101 -6.74 -6.77 -1.89
C LEU A 101 -7.08 -8.16 -1.34
N LEU A 102 -6.74 -8.46 -0.08
CA LEU A 102 -7.16 -9.72 0.55
C LEU A 102 -8.67 -9.76 0.78
N SER A 103 -9.32 -8.64 1.12
CA SER A 103 -10.79 -8.61 1.30
C SER A 103 -11.56 -8.99 0.03
N GLU A 104 -10.94 -8.77 -1.14
CA GLU A 104 -11.48 -9.19 -2.44
C GLU A 104 -11.29 -10.68 -2.74
N LYS A 105 -10.39 -11.37 -2.01
CA LYS A 105 -10.03 -12.79 -2.25
C LYS A 105 -10.68 -13.75 -1.26
N VAL A 106 -11.24 -13.25 -0.16
CA VAL A 106 -11.87 -14.07 0.89
C VAL A 106 -13.37 -14.21 0.67
N SER A 107 -13.92 -15.38 1.00
CA SER A 107 -15.34 -15.68 0.88
C SER A 107 -16.12 -15.49 2.19
N ASP A 108 -15.45 -15.56 3.34
CA ASP A 108 -16.07 -15.32 4.64
C ASP A 108 -16.44 -13.83 4.79
N ILE A 109 -17.71 -13.57 5.10
CA ILE A 109 -18.25 -12.20 5.17
C ILE A 109 -17.63 -11.42 6.33
N LYS A 110 -17.48 -12.04 7.50
CA LYS A 110 -16.94 -11.37 8.69
C LYS A 110 -15.49 -10.98 8.47
N GLU A 111 -14.73 -11.89 7.87
CA GLU A 111 -13.34 -11.64 7.53
C GLU A 111 -13.20 -10.53 6.48
N LYS A 112 -14.05 -10.55 5.45
CA LYS A 112 -14.09 -9.49 4.45
C LYS A 112 -14.36 -8.13 5.08
N GLU A 113 -15.32 -8.04 6.00
CA GLU A 113 -15.63 -6.82 6.75
C GLU A 113 -14.44 -6.36 7.61
N GLU A 114 -13.78 -7.27 8.31
CA GLU A 114 -12.59 -6.95 9.12
C GLU A 114 -11.45 -6.37 8.28
N LEU A 115 -11.13 -7.03 7.17
CA LEU A 115 -10.08 -6.59 6.23
C LEU A 115 -10.43 -5.23 5.58
N THR A 116 -11.71 -5.02 5.27
CA THR A 116 -12.19 -3.75 4.69
C THR A 116 -12.05 -2.60 5.68
N LYS A 117 -12.52 -2.80 6.92
CA LYS A 117 -12.36 -1.83 8.00
C LYS A 117 -10.88 -1.53 8.28
N GLN A 118 -10.04 -2.56 8.27
CA GLN A 118 -8.60 -2.38 8.42
C GLN A 118 -8.01 -1.54 7.29
N ALA A 119 -8.38 -1.81 6.03
CA ALA A 119 -7.94 -1.01 4.89
C ALA A 119 -8.33 0.47 5.07
N GLU A 120 -9.56 0.75 5.48
CA GLU A 120 -10.03 2.13 5.74
C GLU A 120 -9.19 2.83 6.81
N ILE A 121 -8.93 2.16 7.94
CA ILE A 121 -8.10 2.71 9.02
C ILE A 121 -6.69 3.03 8.51
N TYR A 122 -6.06 2.10 7.81
CA TYR A 122 -4.69 2.29 7.34
C TYR A 122 -4.58 3.28 6.17
N TYR A 123 -5.63 3.44 5.36
CA TYR A 123 -5.70 4.51 4.36
C TYR A 123 -5.67 5.90 5.02
N GLN A 124 -6.48 6.11 6.08
CA GLN A 124 -6.47 7.39 6.80
C GLN A 124 -5.12 7.64 7.49
N LYS A 125 -4.54 6.62 8.14
CA LYS A 125 -3.19 6.73 8.72
C LYS A 125 -2.13 7.07 7.68
N ALA A 126 -2.17 6.42 6.51
CA ALA A 126 -1.23 6.70 5.44
C ALA A 126 -1.35 8.16 4.97
N LYS A 127 -2.57 8.70 4.92
CA LYS A 127 -2.83 10.09 4.57
C LYS A 127 -2.22 11.07 5.59
N GLU A 128 -2.38 10.80 6.88
CA GLU A 128 -1.76 11.59 7.96
C GLU A 128 -0.22 11.56 7.87
N ILE A 129 0.37 10.40 7.60
CA ILE A 129 1.83 10.27 7.44
C ILE A 129 2.30 10.98 6.16
N TYR A 130 1.54 10.91 5.07
CA TYR A 130 1.83 11.63 3.83
C TYR A 130 1.87 13.15 4.05
N ASP A 131 0.94 13.71 4.82
CA ASP A 131 0.97 15.14 5.14
C ASP A 131 2.25 15.51 5.92
N LYS A 132 2.70 14.66 6.87
CA LYS A 132 4.00 14.83 7.55
C LYS A 132 5.20 14.76 6.59
N LEU A 133 5.15 13.86 5.59
CA LEU A 133 6.20 13.77 4.56
C LEU A 133 6.31 15.06 3.76
N LEU A 134 5.19 15.67 3.40
CA LEU A 134 5.20 16.96 2.71
C LEU A 134 5.83 18.05 3.57
N GLU A 135 5.47 18.14 4.86
CA GLU A 135 6.04 19.12 5.79
C GLU A 135 7.56 18.92 5.99
N SER A 136 8.01 17.67 6.09
CA SER A 136 9.43 17.34 6.25
C SER A 136 10.28 17.75 5.04
N ASN A 137 9.71 17.72 3.83
CA ASN A 137 10.39 18.12 2.60
C ASN A 137 10.31 19.63 2.33
N VAL A 138 9.36 20.35 2.93
CA VAL A 138 9.23 21.82 2.79
C VAL A 138 10.28 22.56 3.64
N ASN A 139 10.76 21.97 4.74
CA ASN A 139 11.76 22.58 5.63
C ASN A 139 13.21 22.58 5.10
N ILE A 140 13.43 22.27 3.81
CA ILE A 140 14.75 22.25 3.15
C ILE A 140 14.84 23.34 2.04
N ALA A 141 13.82 24.18 1.87
CA ALA A 141 13.81 25.27 0.89
C ALA A 141 14.06 26.65 1.52
#